data_AF-A0A2V8QVU9-F1
#
_entry.id   AF-A0A2V8QVU9-F1
#
_cell.length_a   1.000
_cell.length_b   1.000
_cell.length_c   1.000
_cell.angle_alpha   90.00
_cell.angle_beta   90.00
_cell.angle_gamma   90.00
#
_symmetry.space_group_name_H-M   'P 1'
#
loop_
_entity.id
_entity.type
_entity.pdbx_description
1 polymer ?
#
loop_
_entity_poly.entity_id
_entity_poly.type
_entity_poly.pdbx_seq_one_letter_code
_entity_poly.pdbx_strand_id
1 'polypeptide(L)' 'TAGYSVATPVNWKDGDDVIIVPSLSDEAAKAKFPGGWKTLKPYLRVVPQPNKPQTKTAEQS' A
#
# COMPACT_ATOMS: atom_id res chain seq x y z
N THR A 1 4.60 4.78 -19.98
CA THR A 1 3.60 5.45 -19.12
C THR A 1 3.45 4.62 -17.85
N ALA A 2 3.70 5.23 -16.69
CA ALA A 2 3.95 4.54 -15.43
C ALA A 2 2.73 3.74 -14.93
N GLY A 3 2.74 2.43 -15.16
CA GLY A 3 1.68 1.47 -14.82
C GLY A 3 1.62 1.07 -13.35
N TYR A 4 2.00 1.96 -12.42
CA TYR A 4 1.95 1.67 -11.00
C TYR A 4 0.61 2.15 -10.45
N SER A 5 -0.25 1.20 -10.09
CA SER A 5 -1.59 1.42 -9.51
C SER A 5 -1.55 1.89 -8.05
N VAL A 6 -0.51 2.64 -7.68
CA VAL A 6 -0.27 3.18 -6.34
C VAL A 6 0.07 4.66 -6.44
N ALA A 7 -0.45 5.44 -5.51
CA ALA A 7 -0.16 6.85 -5.32
C ALA A 7 0.74 7.02 -4.09
N THR A 8 1.81 7.79 -4.23
CA THR A 8 2.68 8.19 -3.12
C THR A 8 2.14 9.49 -2.51
N PRO A 9 1.90 9.56 -1.19
CA PRO A 9 1.52 10.81 -0.54
C PRO A 9 2.65 11.84 -0.57
N VAL A 10 2.30 13.12 -0.34
CA VAL A 10 3.23 14.28 -0.43
C VAL A 10 4.46 14.19 0.48
N ASN A 11 4.43 13.32 1.50
CA ASN A 11 5.53 13.13 2.46
C ASN A 11 6.10 11.71 2.42
N TRP A 12 5.89 10.98 1.32
CA TRP A 12 6.32 9.60 1.17
C TRP A 12 7.85 9.48 1.11
N LYS A 13 8.37 8.47 1.80
CA LYS A 13 9.78 8.05 1.77
C LYS A 13 9.87 6.62 1.26
N ASP A 14 11.00 6.25 0.67
CA ASP A 14 11.21 4.91 0.15
C ASP A 14 11.15 3.85 1.28
N GLY A 15 10.17 2.96 1.21
CA GLY A 15 9.84 2.00 2.28
C GLY A 15 8.67 2.39 3.19
N ASP A 16 8.10 3.58 3.01
CA ASP A 16 6.89 4.03 3.69
C ASP A 16 5.62 3.53 2.97
N ASP A 17 4.47 3.64 3.62
CA ASP A 17 3.23 3.07 3.11
C ASP A 17 2.74 3.83 1.87
N VAL A 18 2.28 3.10 0.86
CA VAL A 18 1.73 3.66 -0.39
C VAL A 18 0.22 3.60 -0.38
N ILE A 19 -0.43 4.50 -1.12
CA ILE A 19 -1.89 4.54 -1.22
C ILE A 19 -2.30 3.78 -2.48
N ILE A 20 -3.26 2.86 -2.36
CA ILE A 20 -3.88 2.22 -3.52
C ILE A 20 -4.77 3.23 -4.20
N VAL A 21 -4.55 3.47 -5.49
CA VAL A 21 -5.39 4.42 -6.24
C VAL A 21 -6.84 3.94 -6.23
N PRO A 22 -7.83 4.84 -6.03
CA PRO A 22 -9.23 4.46 -6.03
C PRO A 22 -9.70 3.87 -7.37
N SER A 23 -8.95 4.09 -8.45
CA SER A 23 -9.18 3.48 -9.77
C SER A 23 -8.81 1.99 -9.82
N LEU A 24 -8.16 1.43 -8.80
CA LEU A 24 -7.83 0.00 -8.73
C LEU A 24 -8.98 -0.75 -8.05
N SER A 25 -9.58 -1.70 -8.76
CA SER A 25 -10.56 -2.63 -8.20
C SER A 25 -9.95 -3.48 -7.08
N ASP A 26 -10.77 -3.85 -6.11
CA ASP A 26 -10.36 -4.68 -4.97
C ASP A 26 -9.77 -6.04 -5.39
N GLU A 27 -10.26 -6.66 -6.46
CA GLU A 27 -9.70 -7.90 -7.01
C GLU A 27 -8.24 -7.74 -7.46
N ALA A 28 -7.96 -6.66 -8.22
CA ALA A 28 -6.62 -6.33 -8.68
C ALA A 28 -5.71 -5.90 -7.51
N ALA A 29 -6.28 -5.24 -6.50
CA ALA A 29 -5.58 -4.93 -5.26
C ALA A 29 -5.22 -6.21 -4.49
N LYS A 30 -6.13 -7.19 -4.35
CA LYS A 30 -5.82 -8.49 -3.71
C LYS A 30 -4.75 -9.26 -4.46
N ALA A 31 -4.81 -9.27 -5.79
CA ALA A 31 -3.80 -9.93 -6.62
C ALA A 31 -2.40 -9.31 -6.44
N LYS A 32 -2.32 -7.98 -6.32
CA LYS A 32 -1.04 -7.27 -6.14
C LYS A 32 -0.56 -7.19 -4.69
N PHE A 33 -1.50 -7.20 -3.73
CA PHE A 33 -1.26 -7.03 -2.31
C PHE A 33 -1.89 -8.19 -1.53
N PRO A 34 -1.28 -9.40 -1.60
CA PRO A 34 -1.79 -10.57 -0.88
C PRO A 34 -1.71 -10.41 0.65
N GLY A 35 -0.84 -9.52 1.15
CA GLY A 35 -0.72 -9.18 2.57
C GLY A 35 -1.86 -8.31 3.12
N GLY A 36 -2.82 -7.94 2.28
CA GLY A 36 -3.93 -7.06 2.65
C GLY A 36 -3.53 -5.59 2.70
N TRP A 37 -4.53 -4.73 2.90
CA TRP A 37 -4.36 -3.27 2.98
C TRP A 37 -5.21 -2.68 4.10
N LYS A 38 -4.79 -1.54 4.63
CA LYS A 38 -5.51 -0.80 5.66
C LYS A 38 -6.41 0.24 5.00
N THR A 39 -7.72 0.10 5.17
CA THR A 39 -8.70 1.06 4.63
C THR A 39 -9.02 2.11 5.69
N LEU A 40 -8.45 3.31 5.55
CA LEU A 40 -8.78 4.44 6.42
C LEU A 40 -10.06 5.15 5.95
N LYS A 41 -10.21 5.27 4.63
CA LYS A 41 -11.41 5.83 3.96
C LYS A 41 -11.68 4.99 2.71
N PRO A 42 -12.91 5.01 2.15
CA PRO A 42 -13.25 4.22 0.95
C PRO A 42 -12.29 4.45 -0.22
N TYR A 43 -11.76 5.67 -0.35
CA TYR A 43 -10.77 6.08 -1.36
C TYR A 43 -9.32 6.13 -0.84
N LEU A 44 -9.10 5.94 0.47
CA LEU A 44 -7.79 6.04 1.12
C LEU A 44 -7.43 4.68 1.72
N ARG A 45 -6.95 3.80 0.84
CA ARG A 45 -6.44 2.48 1.18
C ARG A 45 -4.93 2.55 1.19
N VAL A 46 -4.33 2.17 2.30
CA VAL A 46 -2.89 2.27 2.55
C VAL A 46 -2.33 0.86 2.62
N VAL A 47 -1.22 0.62 1.93
CA VAL A 47 -0.59 -0.69 1.83
C VAL A 47 0.94 -0.55 1.93
N PRO A 48 1.62 -1.44 2.66
CA PRO A 48 3.07 -1.44 2.68
C PRO A 48 3.63 -1.71 1.27
N GLN A 49 4.75 -1.07 0.94
CA GLN A 49 5.38 -1.22 -0.36
C GLN A 49 5.82 -2.68 -0.60
N PRO A 50 5.40 -3.34 -1.69
CA PRO A 50 5.68 -4.77 -1.91
C PRO A 50 7.16 -5.09 -2.13
N ASN A 51 7.97 -4.08 -2.48
CA ASN A 51 9.41 -4.25 -2.72
C ASN A 51 10.28 -4.19 -1.45
N LYS A 52 9.68 -3.96 -0.27
CA LYS A 52 10.34 -4.13 1.03
C LYS A 52 9.37 -4.83 1.97
N PRO A 53 9.60 -6.10 2.34
CA PRO A 53 8.83 -6.71 3.42
C PRO A 53 9.07 -5.86 4.66
N GLN A 54 8.06 -5.07 5.06
CA GLN A 54 8.11 -4.32 6.30
C GLN A 54 8.09 -5.34 7.43
N THR A 55 9.27 -5.71 7.92
CA THR A 55 9.48 -6.35 9.21
C THR A 55 8.97 -5.39 10.29
N LYS A 56 7.65 -5.34 10.49
CA LYS A 56 7.02 -5.00 11.77
C LYS A 56 6.82 -6.32 12.53
N THR A 57 7.91 -7.05 12.74
CA THR A 57 7.97 -8.09 13.77
C THR A 57 8.52 -7.41 15.01
N ALA A 58 7.64 -7.21 16.00
CA ALA A 58 7.97 -7.08 17.42
C ALA A 58 9.13 -6.12 17.79
N GLU A 59 8.83 -4.83 17.91
CA GLU A 59 9.49 -3.96 18.90
C GLU A 59 8.42 -3.28 19.75
N GLN A 60 7.62 -4.12 20.42
CA GLN A 60 6.89 -3.77 21.63
C GLN A 60 6.96 -4.98 22.55
N SER A 61 8.11 -5.19 23.19
CA SER A 61 8.30 -5.97 24.42
C SER A 61 9.53 -5.44 25.13
#